data_AF-A0A4Y2T4M6-F1
#
_entry.id   AF-A0A4Y2T4M6-F1
#
_cell.length_a   1.000
_cell.length_b   1.000
_cell.length_c   1.000
_cell.angle_alpha   90.00
_cell.angle_beta   90.00
_cell.angle_gamma   90.00
#
_symmetry.space_group_name_H-M   'P 1'
#
loop_
_entity.id
_entity.type
_entity.pdbx_description
1 polymer ?
#
loop_
_entity_poly.entity_id
_entity_poly.type
_entity_poly.pdbx_seq_one_letter_code
_entity_poly.pdbx_strand_id
1 'polypeptide(L)' 'MTNSISSLSGIIAPNMTGAFTASGNTRTNWNKVFYVTAGVYFISTILYDMFASAELQPWGSEKKEKKQSNPSETKS' A
#
# COMPACT_ATOMS: atom_id res chain seq x y z
N MET A 1 4.08 13.19 1.98
CA MET A 1 2.87 13.58 2.76
C MET A 1 2.33 12.35 3.47
N THR A 2 2.86 12.04 4.65
CA THR A 2 2.51 10.79 5.38
C THR A 2 1.82 11.09 6.72
N ASN A 3 2.11 12.26 7.31
CA ASN A 3 1.67 12.62 8.66
C ASN A 3 0.14 12.73 8.79
N SER A 4 -0.56 13.38 7.85
CA SER A 4 -2.02 13.58 7.97
C SER A 4 -2.83 12.31 7.69
N ILE A 5 -2.42 11.54 6.67
CA ILE A 5 -3.10 10.29 6.29
C ILE A 5 -2.94 9.24 7.40
N SER A 6 -1.74 9.16 8.00
CA SER A 6 -1.47 8.24 9.11
C SER A 6 -2.25 8.63 10.36
N SER A 7 -2.28 9.92 10.71
CA SER A 7 -3.08 10.41 11.85
C SER A 7 -4.58 10.19 11.64
N LEU A 8 -5.08 10.40 10.41
CA LEU A 8 -6.49 10.15 10.08
C LEU A 8 -6.84 8.66 10.21
N SER A 9 -5.98 7.76 9.71
CA SER A 9 -6.15 6.32 9.89
C SER A 9 -6.16 5.93 11.38
N GLY A 10 -5.30 6.56 12.19
CA GLY A 10 -5.22 6.34 13.64
C GLY A 10 -6.49 6.78 14.40
N ILE A 11 -7.26 7.73 13.86
CA ILE A 11 -8.53 8.17 14.45
C ILE A 11 -9.72 7.34 13.93
N ILE A 12 -9.72 6.97 12.65
CA ILE A 12 -10.82 6.22 12.03
C ILE A 12 -10.87 4.78 12.55
N ALA A 13 -9.73 4.12 12.71
CA ALA A 13 -9.67 2.73 13.17
C ALA A 13 -10.35 2.49 14.54
N PRO A 14 -10.06 3.26 15.61
CA PRO A 14 -10.75 3.12 16.88
C PRO A 14 -12.21 3.60 16.82
N ASN A 15 -12.57 4.56 15.97
CA ASN A 15 -13.97 4.97 15.79
C ASN A 15 -14.83 3.86 15.15
N MET A 16 -14.35 3.21 14.09
CA MET A 16 -15.04 2.07 13.50
C MET A 16 -15.09 0.90 14.49
N THR A 17 -13.98 0.58 15.15
CA THR A 17 -13.94 -0.48 16.17
C THR A 17 -14.91 -0.20 17.32
N GLY A 18 -15.01 1.06 17.76
CA GLY A 18 -15.97 1.52 18.74
C GLY A 18 -17.42 1.37 18.27
N ALA A 19 -17.72 1.77 17.03
CA ALA A 19 -19.05 1.59 16.45
C ALA A 19 -19.45 0.11 16.32
N PHE A 20 -18.51 -0.78 15.95
CA PHE A 20 -18.77 -2.21 15.86
C PHE A 20 -18.89 -2.91 17.22
N THR A 21 -18.17 -2.42 18.25
CA THR A 21 -18.20 -2.99 19.61
C THR A 21 -19.34 -2.42 20.46
N ALA A 22 -19.88 -1.25 20.11
CA ALA A 22 -20.97 -0.60 20.83
C ALA A 22 -22.25 -1.46 20.94
N SER A 23 -22.48 -2.36 19.98
CA SER A 23 -23.62 -3.30 20.00
C SER A 23 -23.33 -4.63 20.72
N GLY A 24 -22.22 -4.71 21.49
CA GLY A 24 -21.81 -5.88 22.24
C GLY A 24 -20.67 -6.66 21.57
N ASN A 25 -19.81 -7.26 22.40
CA ASN A 25 -18.62 -8.02 21.99
C ASN A 25 -18.99 -9.43 21.46
N THR A 26 -19.99 -9.50 20.59
CA THR A 26 -20.54 -10.74 20.07
C THR A 26 -19.78 -11.15 18.80
N ARG A 27 -19.56 -12.46 18.61
CA ARG A 27 -18.91 -13.06 17.42
C ARG A 27 -19.43 -12.48 16.09
N THR A 28 -20.72 -12.18 16.02
CA THR A 28 -21.41 -11.61 14.86
C THR A 28 -20.91 -10.21 14.48
N ASN A 29 -20.51 -9.38 15.44
CA ASN A 29 -20.02 -8.02 15.14
C ASN A 29 -18.61 -8.05 14.55
N TRP A 30 -17.75 -8.95 15.05
CA TRP A 30 -16.43 -9.18 14.47
C TRP A 30 -16.51 -9.68 13.03
N ASN A 31 -17.47 -10.55 12.71
CA ASN A 31 -17.70 -10.97 11.32
C ASN A 31 -18.00 -9.78 10.40
N LYS A 32 -18.77 -8.77 10.86
CA LYS A 32 -19.02 -7.56 10.07
C LYS A 32 -17.73 -6.78 9.80
N VAL A 33 -16.84 -6.66 10.80
CA VAL A 33 -15.53 -6.02 10.62
C VAL A 33 -14.73 -6.75 9.53
N PHE A 34 -14.67 -8.08 9.57
CA PHE A 34 -13.98 -8.89 8.57
C PHE A 34 -14.56 -8.74 7.16
N TYR A 35 -15.89 -8.69 7.02
CA TYR A 35 -16.52 -8.46 5.72
C TYR A 35 -16.20 -7.07 5.16
N VAL A 36 -16.19 -6.04 6.01
CA VAL A 36 -15.85 -4.68 5.58
C VAL A 36 -14.38 -4.58 5.19
N THR A 37 -13.46 -5.13 5.99
CA THR A 37 -12.03 -5.12 5.64
C THR A 37 -11.75 -5.91 4.38
N ALA A 38 -12.35 -7.08 4.20
CA ALA A 38 -12.25 -7.85 2.96
C ALA A 38 -12.73 -7.05 1.74
N GLY A 39 -13.86 -6.35 1.86
CA GLY A 39 -14.37 -5.46 0.81
C GLY A 39 -13.42 -4.31 0.47
N VAL A 40 -12.86 -3.64 1.49
CA VAL A 40 -11.89 -2.55 1.30
C VAL A 40 -10.63 -3.05 0.60
N TYR A 41 -10.11 -4.22 1.00
CA TYR A 41 -8.96 -4.83 0.32
C TYR A 41 -9.28 -5.19 -1.11
N PHE A 42 -10.42 -5.82 -1.36
CA PHE A 42 -10.83 -6.22 -2.70
C PHE A 42 -10.95 -5.01 -3.65
N ILE A 43 -11.60 -3.93 -3.20
CA ILE A 43 -11.70 -2.68 -3.97
C ILE A 43 -10.31 -2.07 -4.18
N SER A 44 -9.47 -2.05 -3.15
CA SER A 44 -8.10 -1.53 -3.24
C SER A 44 -7.26 -2.34 -4.24
N THR A 45 -7.41 -3.66 -4.26
CA THR A 45 -6.78 -4.56 -5.24
C THR A 45 -7.28 -4.28 -6.65
N ILE A 46 -8.59 -4.10 -6.85
CA ILE A 46 -9.15 -3.76 -8.17
C ILE A 46 -8.64 -2.40 -8.65
N LEU A 47 -8.62 -1.39 -7.78
CA LEU A 47 -8.10 -0.07 -8.12
C LEU A 47 -6.61 -0.15 -8.43
N TYR A 48 -5.85 -0.91 -7.65
CA TYR A 48 -4.45 -1.16 -7.96
C TYR A 48 -4.30 -1.85 -9.31
N ASP A 49 -5.05 -2.91 -9.59
CA ASP A 49 -4.94 -3.66 -10.84
C ASP A 49 -5.34 -2.81 -12.07
N MET A 50 -6.35 -1.95 -11.95
CA MET A 50 -6.79 -1.05 -13.02
C MET A 50 -5.85 0.14 -13.26
N PHE A 51 -5.26 0.70 -12.19
CA PHE A 51 -4.46 1.94 -12.28
C PHE A 51 -2.95 1.70 -12.11
N ALA A 52 -2.50 0.47 -11.81
CA ALA A 52 -1.09 0.12 -11.75
C ALA A 52 -0.50 0.18 -13.16
N SER A 53 0.12 1.30 -13.46
CA SER A 53 1.01 1.37 -14.61
C SER A 53 2.34 0.73 -14.22
N ALA A 54 2.75 -0.30 -14.96
CA ALA A 54 4.08 -0.90 -14.86
C ALA A 54 5.18 -0.03 -15.51
N GLU A 55 4.83 1.16 -15.98
CA GLU A 55 5.77 2.07 -16.59
C GLU A 55 6.65 2.74 -15.54
N LEU A 56 7.95 2.84 -15.85
CA LEU A 56 8.97 3.32 -14.93
C LEU A 56 8.68 4.79 -14.62
N GLN A 57 8.14 5.04 -13.43
CA GLN A 57 7.72 6.37 -13.05
C GLN A 57 8.95 7.31 -13.05
N PRO A 58 8.83 8.55 -13.55
CA PRO A 58 9.98 9.37 -13.94
C PRO A 58 10.96 9.69 -12.79
N TRP A 59 10.53 9.59 -11.54
CA TRP A 59 11.40 9.73 -10.37
C TRP A 59 12.31 8.52 -10.10
N GLY A 60 12.07 7.37 -10.74
CA GLY A 60 12.87 6.14 -10.64
C GLY A 60 13.88 5.98 -11.78
N SER A 61 13.97 6.95 -12.69
CA SER A 61 14.96 6.94 -13.78
C SER A 61 16.35 7.28 -13.24
N GLU A 62 17.01 6.33 -12.57
CA GLU A 62 18.47 6.34 -12.58
C GLU A 62 18.89 6.11 -14.03
N LYS A 63 19.67 7.05 -14.59
CA LYS A 63 20.31 6.90 -15.90
C LYS A 63 20.89 5.49 -15.97
N LYS A 64 20.28 4.60 -16.74
CA LYS A 64 20.95 3.39 -17.19
C LYS A 64 22.12 3.85 -18.06
N GLU A 65 23.28 4.06 -17.46
CA GLU A 65 24.54 4.12 -18.19
C GLU A 65 24.67 2.81 -18.96
N LYS A 66 24.35 2.89 -20.24
CA LYS A 66 24.60 1.83 -21.19
C LYS A 66 26.12 1.66 -21.31
N LYS A 67 26.63 0.59 -20.68
CA LYS A 67 27.49 -0.42 -21.30
C LYS A 67 28.66 0.10 -22.17
N GLN A 68 29.89 -0.01 -21.66
CA GLN A 68 31.02 -0.35 -22.53
C GLN A 68 32.09 -1.16 -21.78
N SER A 69 32.07 -2.45 -22.07
CA SER A 69 33.16 -3.39 -21.89
C SER A 69 34.41 -2.91 -22.64
N ASN A 70 35.55 -2.78 -21.96
CA ASN A 70 36.86 -3.04 -22.55
C ASN A 70 37.67 -3.89 -21.55
N PRO A 71 38.09 -5.11 -21.91
CA PRO A 71 39.00 -5.91 -21.10
C PRO A 71 40.45 -5.46 -21.35
N SER A 72 41.31 -5.56 -20.32
CA SER A 72 42.79 -5.41 -20.33
C SER A 72 43.31 -3.98 -20.66
N GLU A 73 44.32 -3.37 -20.02
CA GLU A 73 45.63 -3.84 -19.57
C GLU A 73 46.25 -2.99 -18.42
N THR A 74 47.08 -3.68 -17.63
CA THR A 74 48.30 -3.26 -16.90
C THR A 74 48.29 -2.23 -15.76
N LYS A 75 48.46 -2.78 -14.55
CA LYS A 75 49.38 -2.25 -13.52
C LYS A 75 50.80 -2.17 -14.09
N SER A 76 51.44 -1.00 -14.05
CA SER A 76 52.74 -0.71 -13.42
C SER A 76 53.34 0.57 -14.00
#